data_AF-A0A9K3CYN4-F1
#
_entry.id   AF-A0A9K3CYN4-F1
#
_cell.length_a   1.000
_cell.length_b   1.000
_cell.length_c   1.000
_cell.angle_alpha   90.00
_cell.angle_beta   90.00
_cell.angle_gamma   90.00
#
_symmetry.space_group_name_H-M   'P 1'
#
loop_
_entity.id
_entity.type
_entity.pdbx_description
1 polymer ?
#
loop_
_entity_poly.entity_id
_entity_poly.type
_entity_poly.pdbx_seq_one_letter_code
_entity_poly.pdbx_strand_id
1 'polypeptide(L)'
;MPEKDSEERDITEVDLTNKTAFEVLGVPTDCEDDTLIKKKYRNMSREYHPDKQRTPEGKAAGDKAMKVINASYSQIKTADARIVYRAVIKGT
;
A
#
# COMPACT_ATOMS: atom_id res chain seq x y z
N MET A 1 23.82 -14.60 -10.14
CA MET A 1 22.43 -14.83 -9.71
C MET A 1 22.16 -13.78 -8.64
N PRO A 2 21.33 -12.74 -8.88
CA PRO A 2 21.02 -11.79 -7.83
C PRO A 2 19.94 -12.35 -6.92
N GLU A 3 20.24 -12.23 -5.64
CA GLU A 3 19.52 -12.76 -4.50
C GLU A 3 18.16 -12.08 -4.38
N LYS A 4 17.09 -12.88 -4.35
CA LYS A 4 15.77 -12.39 -3.96
C LYS A 4 15.77 -12.26 -2.44
N ASP A 5 16.26 -11.13 -1.97
CA ASP A 5 16.08 -10.69 -0.60
C ASP A 5 14.60 -10.74 -0.27
N SER A 6 14.29 -11.75 0.52
CA SER A 6 13.00 -12.04 1.11
C SER A 6 12.91 -11.14 2.32
N GLU A 7 12.70 -9.85 2.07
CA GLU A 7 12.65 -8.85 3.10
C GLU A 7 11.24 -8.86 3.71
N GLU A 8 11.12 -9.59 4.83
CA GLU A 8 10.06 -9.44 5.81
C GLU A 8 10.06 -7.98 6.29
N ARG A 9 9.47 -7.07 5.51
CA ARG A 9 9.35 -5.67 5.90
C ARG A 9 8.19 -5.52 6.85
N ASP A 10 8.53 -5.67 8.13
CA ASP A 10 7.78 -5.06 9.22
C ASP A 10 7.50 -3.60 8.84
N ILE A 11 6.23 -3.31 8.56
CA ILE A 11 5.77 -1.99 8.17
C ILE A 11 5.83 -1.06 9.38
N THR A 12 7.03 -0.52 9.65
CA THR A 12 7.22 0.47 10.69
C THR A 12 6.55 1.80 10.29
N GLU A 13 6.00 2.50 11.29
CA GLU A 13 5.19 3.73 11.19
C GLU A 13 5.89 4.87 10.40
N VAL A 14 7.21 4.80 10.26
CA VAL A 14 8.07 5.78 9.56
C VAL A 14 8.04 5.59 8.04
N ASP A 15 7.81 4.36 7.57
CA ASP A 15 7.90 4.00 6.16
C ASP A 15 6.62 4.38 5.39
N LEU A 16 5.47 4.39 6.06
CA LEU A 16 4.17 4.74 5.46
C LEU A 16 4.03 6.24 5.11
N THR A 17 4.90 7.09 5.66
CA THR A 17 4.90 8.54 5.36
C THR A 17 5.83 8.89 4.21
N ASN A 18 6.84 8.04 3.94
CA ASN A 18 7.80 8.22 2.85
C ASN A 18 7.52 7.31 1.64
N LYS A 19 6.71 6.25 1.79
CA LYS A 19 6.33 5.37 0.69
C LYS A 19 5.22 5.94 -0.14
N THR A 20 5.34 5.72 -1.44
CA THR A 20 4.31 6.14 -2.41
C THR A 20 3.03 5.31 -2.22
N ALA A 21 1.86 5.88 -2.53
CA ALA A 21 0.58 5.18 -2.48
C ALA A 21 0.60 3.89 -3.31
N PHE A 22 1.40 3.87 -4.38
CA PHE A 22 1.64 2.69 -5.18
C PHE A 22 2.38 1.60 -4.40
N GLU A 23 3.46 1.93 -3.70
CA GLU A 23 4.19 1.00 -2.84
C GLU A 23 3.35 0.51 -1.65
N VAL A 24 2.56 1.39 -1.03
CA VAL A 24 1.62 1.00 0.04
C VAL A 24 0.57 0.01 -0.45
N LEU A 25 0.14 0.11 -1.71
CA LEU A 25 -0.78 -0.84 -2.34
C LEU A 25 -0.06 -2.05 -2.97
N GLY A 26 1.28 -2.09 -2.93
CA GLY A 26 2.08 -3.14 -3.56
C GLY A 26 1.86 -3.23 -5.07
N VAL A 27 1.54 -2.10 -5.70
CA VAL A 27 1.43 -1.91 -7.16
C VAL A 27 2.65 -1.11 -7.64
N PRO A 28 3.10 -1.34 -8.88
CA PRO A 28 4.16 -0.52 -9.44
C PRO A 28 3.65 0.90 -9.74
N THR A 29 4.55 1.89 -9.70
CA THR A 29 4.24 3.33 -9.87
C THR A 29 3.76 3.70 -11.28
N ASP A 30 3.89 2.78 -12.23
CA ASP A 30 3.40 2.86 -13.61
C ASP A 30 2.02 2.19 -13.80
N CYS A 31 1.40 1.69 -12.73
CA CYS A 31 0.12 1.01 -12.79
C CYS A 31 -1.02 2.01 -13.08
N GLU A 32 -1.46 2.08 -14.34
CA GLU A 32 -2.63 2.85 -14.77
C GLU A 32 -3.94 2.04 -14.68
N ASP A 33 -3.82 0.71 -14.51
CA ASP A 33 -4.94 -0.21 -14.42
C ASP A 33 -5.64 -0.17 -13.06
N ASP A 34 -6.81 0.45 -13.01
CA ASP A 34 -7.74 0.41 -11.87
C ASP A 34 -7.99 -1.02 -11.37
N THR A 35 -8.06 -1.97 -12.31
CA THR A 35 -8.31 -3.38 -12.03
C THR A 35 -7.18 -4.00 -11.22
N LEU A 36 -5.92 -3.68 -11.54
CA LEU A 36 -4.75 -4.16 -10.80
C LEU A 36 -4.71 -3.54 -9.40
N ILE A 37 -4.97 -2.23 -9.27
CA ILE A 37 -5.05 -1.54 -7.98
C ILE A 37 -6.12 -2.16 -7.09
N LYS A 38 -7.34 -2.36 -7.61
CA LYS A 38 -8.44 -3.00 -6.87
C LYS A 38 -8.10 -4.44 -6.48
N LYS A 39 -7.47 -5.21 -7.37
CA LYS A 39 -7.07 -6.60 -7.10
C LYS A 39 -6.01 -6.68 -6.00
N LYS A 40 -5.01 -5.80 -6.05
CA LYS A 40 -3.94 -5.71 -5.04
C LYS A 40 -4.46 -5.21 -3.69
N TYR A 41 -5.28 -4.16 -3.69
CA TYR A 41 -6.02 -3.69 -2.50
C TYR A 41 -6.77 -4.84 -1.83
N ARG A 42 -7.51 -5.64 -2.61
CA ARG A 42 -8.30 -6.76 -2.08
C ARG A 42 -7.44 -7.88 -1.52
N ASN A 43 -6.26 -8.12 -2.09
CA ASN A 43 -5.30 -9.10 -1.57
C ASN A 43 -4.65 -8.61 -0.27
N MET A 44 -4.14 -7.37 -0.24
CA MET A 44 -3.54 -6.78 0.97
C MET A 44 -4.55 -6.67 2.11
N SER A 45 -5.78 -6.26 1.82
CA SER A 45 -6.84 -6.18 2.83
C SER A 45 -7.12 -7.55 3.48
N ARG A 46 -6.99 -8.66 2.74
CA ARG A 46 -7.11 -10.02 3.28
C ARG A 46 -5.87 -10.51 4.01
N GLU A 47 -4.71 -9.93 3.73
CA GLU A 47 -3.42 -10.29 4.31
C GLU A 47 -3.21 -9.56 5.64
N TYR A 48 -3.46 -8.24 5.65
CA TYR A 48 -3.37 -7.35 6.80
C TYR A 48 -4.67 -7.25 7.62
N HIS A 49 -5.68 -8.12 7.38
CA HIS A 49 -6.96 -8.04 8.07
C HIS A 49 -6.79 -8.26 9.58
N PRO A 50 -7.33 -7.39 10.46
CA PRO A 50 -7.22 -7.56 11.91
C PRO A 50 -7.90 -8.84 12.42
N ASP A 51 -8.85 -9.40 11.66
CA ASP A 51 -9.50 -10.68 12.00
C ASP A 51 -8.54 -11.89 11.94
N LYS A 52 -7.47 -11.81 11.13
CA LYS A 52 -6.41 -12.84 11.14
C LYS A 52 -5.47 -12.69 12.33
N GLN A 53 -5.49 -11.54 13.00
CA GLN A 53 -4.57 -11.23 14.08
C GLN A 53 -5.14 -11.73 15.41
N ARG A 54 -4.46 -12.72 15.99
CA ARG A 54 -4.83 -13.31 17.29
C ARG A 54 -4.47 -12.42 18.47
N THR A 55 -3.54 -11.47 18.30
CA THR A 55 -3.08 -10.56 19.35
C THR A 55 -3.78 -9.19 19.26
N PRO A 56 -3.99 -8.50 20.41
CA PRO A 56 -4.54 -7.14 20.43
C PRO A 56 -3.67 -6.13 19.66
N GLU A 57 -2.35 -6.28 19.75
CA GLU A 57 -1.38 -5.43 19.03
C GLU A 57 -1.47 -5.66 17.51
N GLY A 58 -1.59 -6.91 17.07
CA GLY A 58 -1.79 -7.24 15.66
C GLY A 58 -3.10 -6.67 15.11
N LYS A 59 -4.18 -6.67 15.91
CA LYS A 59 -5.45 -6.02 15.53
C LYS A 59 -5.29 -4.51 15.35
N ALA A 60 -4.57 -3.84 16.26
CA ALA A 60 -4.29 -2.42 16.15
C ALA A 60 -3.40 -2.12 14.92
N ALA A 61 -2.38 -2.95 14.68
CA ALA A 61 -1.52 -2.84 13.50
C ALA A 61 -2.30 -3.06 12.19
N GLY A 62 -3.20 -4.04 12.15
CA GLY A 62 -4.08 -4.31 11.01
C GLY A 62 -5.04 -3.15 10.72
N ASP A 63 -5.65 -2.55 11.76
CA ASP A 63 -6.51 -1.37 11.59
C ASP A 63 -5.73 -0.15 11.07
N LYS A 64 -4.52 0.08 11.59
CA LYS A 64 -3.61 1.11 11.08
C LYS A 64 -3.24 0.86 9.61
N ALA A 65 -2.80 -0.35 9.27
CA ALA A 65 -2.44 -0.72 7.90
C ALA A 65 -3.62 -0.52 6.95
N MET A 66 -4.82 -0.97 7.33
CA MET A 66 -6.04 -0.80 6.55
C MET A 66 -6.39 0.68 6.32
N LYS A 67 -6.22 1.54 7.33
CA LYS A 67 -6.40 2.99 7.18
C LYS A 67 -5.45 3.57 6.14
N VAL A 68 -4.17 3.20 6.17
CA VAL A 68 -3.21 3.73 5.19
C VAL A 68 -3.44 3.17 3.79
N ILE A 69 -3.81 1.89 3.67
CA ILE A 69 -4.19 1.27 2.39
C ILE A 69 -5.40 2.01 1.79
N ASN A 70 -6.42 2.32 2.60
CA ASN A 70 -7.58 3.09 2.16
C ASN A 70 -7.23 4.53 1.75
N ALA A 71 -6.39 5.20 2.55
CA ALA A 71 -5.92 6.54 2.24
C ALA A 71 -5.14 6.58 0.92
N SER A 72 -4.21 5.63 0.74
CA SER A 72 -3.42 5.45 -0.48
C SER A 72 -4.32 5.17 -1.68
N TYR A 73 -5.29 4.26 -1.53
CA TYR A 73 -6.25 3.94 -2.58
C TYR A 73 -7.02 5.20 -2.99
N SER A 74 -7.49 6.00 -2.04
CA SER A 74 -8.21 7.24 -2.34
C SER A 74 -7.38 8.24 -3.16
N GLN A 75 -6.06 8.29 -2.95
CA GLN A 75 -5.14 9.18 -3.68
C GLN A 75 -4.86 8.70 -5.11
N ILE A 76 -5.00 7.41 -5.42
CA ILE A 76 -4.72 6.85 -6.75
C ILE A 76 -5.92 6.15 -7.41
N LYS A 77 -7.12 6.28 -6.83
CA LYS A 77 -8.33 5.60 -7.32
C LYS A 77 -8.78 6.10 -8.69
N THR A 78 -8.55 7.37 -9.00
CA THR A 78 -8.95 7.99 -10.27
C THR A 78 -7.72 8.32 -11.12
N ALA A 79 -7.89 8.33 -12.44
CA ALA A 79 -6.85 8.71 -13.38
C ALA A 79 -6.27 10.11 -13.07
N ASP A 80 -7.13 11.10 -12.80
CA ASP A 80 -6.68 12.45 -12.44
C ASP A 80 -5.83 12.48 -11.17
N ALA A 81 -6.27 11.75 -10.13
CA ALA A 81 -5.53 11.70 -8.87
C ALA A 81 -4.19 10.99 -9.06
N ARG A 82 -4.11 9.94 -9.89
CA ARG A 82 -2.85 9.32 -10.32
C ARG A 82 -1.94 10.27 -11.08
N ILE A 83 -2.49 11.10 -11.96
CA ILE A 83 -1.72 12.08 -12.74
C ILE A 83 -1.13 13.15 -11.82
N VAL A 84 -1.89 13.65 -10.85
CA VAL A 84 -1.38 14.60 -9.86
C VAL A 84 -0.34 13.92 -8.97
N TYR A 85 -0.65 12.72 -8.47
CA TYR A 85 0.22 11.98 -7.58
C TYR A 85 1.55 11.59 -8.23
N ARG A 86 1.54 11.11 -9.48
CA ARG A 86 2.77 10.84 -10.25
C ARG A 86 3.59 12.10 -10.48
N ALA A 87 2.93 13.25 -10.68
CA ALA A 87 3.62 14.51 -10.92
C ALA A 87 4.34 14.99 -9.65
N VAL A 88 3.73 14.77 -8.48
CA VAL A 88 4.36 15.02 -7.18
C VAL A 88 5.57 14.10 -6.97
N ILE A 89 5.43 12.81 -7.28
CA ILE A 89 6.52 11.83 -7.08
C ILE A 89 7.69 12.05 -8.05
N LYS A 90 7.43 12.28 -9.35
CA LYS A 90 8.49 12.53 -10.35
C LYS A 90 9.21 13.88 -10.18
N GLY A 91 8.62 14.80 -9.41
CA GLY A 91 9.15 16.15 -9.20
C GLY A 91 10.05 16.30 -7.97
N THR A 92 10.27 15.24 -7.20
CA THR A 92 11.19 15.18 -6.06
C THR A 92 12.44 14.40 -6.44
#